data_AF-A0A7Z8E1N5-F1
#
_entry.id   AF-A0A7Z8E1N5-F1
#
_cell.length_a   1.000
_cell.length_b   1.000
_cell.length_c   1.000
_cell.angle_alpha   90.00
_cell.angle_beta   90.00
_cell.angle_gamma   90.00
#
_symmetry.space_group_name_H-M   'P 1'
#
loop_
_entity.id
_entity.type
_entity.pdbx_description
1 polymer ?
#
loop_
_entity_poly.entity_id
_entity_poly.type
_entity_poly.pdbx_seq_one_letter_code
_entity_poly.pdbx_strand_id
1 'polypeptide(L)'
;REMHIDAKPDEVVTSALATADYISEQHPNATVYMIGGHGLKTALTDAGLSIKNDEHVDYVVIGLDEKVIYEKLSIATLAVRNGAKFISTNPDVSIPKERGFLPGNGAITSVVSVSTGIQPEFIGKPEPIIMSKSLDILGLEKSEVAMV
;
A
#
# COMPACT_ATOMS: atom_id res chain seq x y z
N ARG A 1 8.16 21.13 -0.10
CA ARG A 1 8.97 22.35 -0.37
C ARG A 1 8.21 23.42 -1.16
N GLU A 2 7.39 23.07 -2.16
CA GLU A 2 6.56 24.05 -2.91
C GLU A 2 5.56 24.84 -2.04
N MET A 3 5.08 24.24 -0.95
CA MET A 3 4.19 24.90 0.03
C MET A 3 4.94 25.66 1.14
N HIS A 4 6.28 25.80 1.05
CA HIS A 4 7.12 26.47 2.06
C HIS A 4 7.01 25.93 3.50
N ILE A 5 6.60 24.68 3.66
CA ILE A 5 6.62 23.96 4.94
C ILE A 5 8.00 23.33 5.14
N ASP A 6 8.63 23.61 6.27
CA ASP A 6 9.86 22.95 6.72
C ASP A 6 9.49 21.60 7.33
N ALA A 7 9.61 20.55 6.53
CA ALA A 7 9.34 19.16 6.90
C ALA A 7 10.43 18.26 6.35
N LYS A 8 10.84 17.29 7.15
CA LYS A 8 11.87 16.30 6.82
C LYS A 8 11.23 14.97 6.36
N PRO A 9 11.94 14.15 5.56
CA PRO A 9 11.39 12.87 5.09
C PRO A 9 11.00 11.90 6.20
N ASP A 10 11.73 11.89 7.32
CA ASP A 10 11.48 11.08 8.52
C ASP A 10 10.27 11.55 9.35
N GLU A 11 9.73 12.75 9.05
CA GLU A 11 8.51 13.27 9.65
C GLU A 11 7.25 12.89 8.84
N VAL A 12 7.40 12.10 7.75
CA VAL A 12 6.31 11.71 6.86
C VAL A 12 6.16 10.20 6.82
N VAL A 13 5.04 9.71 7.35
CA VAL A 13 4.64 8.30 7.24
C VAL A 13 3.52 8.16 6.21
N THR A 14 3.71 7.24 5.27
CA THR A 14 2.70 6.92 4.25
C THR A 14 2.25 5.47 4.38
N SER A 15 1.07 5.15 3.83
CA SER A 15 0.59 3.76 3.79
C SER A 15 1.51 2.84 2.98
N ALA A 16 2.22 3.37 1.99
CA ALA A 16 3.21 2.62 1.23
C ALA A 16 4.41 2.20 2.10
N LEU A 17 4.96 3.13 2.89
CA LEU A 17 6.03 2.85 3.85
C LEU A 17 5.57 1.83 4.89
N ALA A 18 4.40 2.07 5.50
CA ALA A 18 3.83 1.16 6.48
C ALA A 18 3.62 -0.26 5.93
N THR A 19 3.18 -0.37 4.66
CA THR A 19 3.00 -1.65 3.97
C THR A 19 4.33 -2.36 3.72
N ALA A 20 5.33 -1.64 3.23
CA ALA A 20 6.64 -2.20 2.94
C ALA A 20 7.29 -2.75 4.21
N ASP A 21 7.29 -1.97 5.28
CA ASP A 21 7.83 -2.42 6.55
C ASP A 21 7.06 -3.63 7.11
N TYR A 22 5.72 -3.59 7.08
CA TYR A 22 4.87 -4.71 7.55
C TYR A 22 5.25 -6.02 6.84
N ILE A 23 5.42 -5.99 5.52
CA ILE A 23 5.86 -7.16 4.76
C ILE A 23 7.27 -7.56 5.16
N SER A 24 8.20 -6.62 5.28
CA SER A 24 9.61 -6.90 5.60
C SER A 24 9.81 -7.52 6.99
N GLU A 25 9.01 -7.10 7.98
CA GLU A 25 9.02 -7.62 9.35
C GLU A 25 8.47 -9.05 9.39
N GLN A 26 7.41 -9.34 8.62
CA GLN A 26 6.75 -10.64 8.57
C GLN A 26 7.50 -11.65 7.70
N HIS A 27 8.06 -11.19 6.57
CA HIS A 27 8.76 -12.02 5.58
C HIS A 27 9.92 -11.23 4.94
N PRO A 28 11.11 -11.26 5.57
CA PRO A 28 12.30 -10.60 5.02
C PRO A 28 12.65 -11.11 3.62
N ASN A 29 13.00 -10.19 2.71
CA ASN A 29 13.35 -10.47 1.31
C ASN A 29 12.22 -11.07 0.45
N ALA A 30 10.96 -10.94 0.88
CA ALA A 30 9.82 -11.45 0.13
C ALA A 30 9.74 -10.86 -1.29
N THR A 31 9.12 -11.63 -2.18
CA THR A 31 8.83 -11.22 -3.54
C THR A 31 7.44 -10.62 -3.64
N VAL A 32 7.33 -9.49 -4.36
CA VAL A 32 6.12 -8.68 -4.40
C VAL A 32 5.73 -8.37 -5.84
N TYR A 33 4.48 -8.67 -6.21
CA TYR A 33 3.85 -8.05 -7.37
C TYR A 33 3.12 -6.80 -6.90
N MET A 34 3.39 -5.65 -7.52
CA MET A 34 2.76 -4.39 -7.13
C MET A 34 1.97 -3.75 -8.26
N ILE A 35 0.82 -3.17 -7.89
CA ILE A 35 0.10 -2.20 -8.70
C ILE A 35 0.17 -0.88 -7.95
N GLY A 36 0.78 0.15 -8.52
CA GLY A 36 0.94 1.44 -7.84
C GLY A 36 1.99 2.34 -8.49
N GLY A 37 2.04 3.58 -8.00
CA GLY A 37 3.01 4.58 -8.44
C GLY A 37 4.44 4.37 -7.91
N HIS A 38 5.32 5.30 -8.29
CA HIS A 38 6.74 5.28 -7.92
C HIS A 38 6.98 5.23 -6.41
N GLY A 39 6.19 5.95 -5.62
CA GLY A 39 6.34 5.97 -4.15
C GLY A 39 6.16 4.59 -3.51
N LEU A 40 5.22 3.77 -4.01
CA LEU A 40 5.06 2.40 -3.53
C LEU A 40 6.25 1.52 -3.94
N LYS A 41 6.73 1.69 -5.18
CA LYS A 41 7.91 0.96 -5.67
C LYS A 41 9.12 1.23 -4.79
N THR A 42 9.41 2.50 -4.52
CA THR A 42 10.54 2.93 -3.70
C THR A 42 10.43 2.39 -2.27
N ALA A 43 9.27 2.53 -1.63
CA ALA A 43 9.04 2.00 -0.28
C ALA A 43 9.33 0.50 -0.19
N LEU A 44 8.80 -0.31 -1.12
CA LEU A 44 9.02 -1.75 -1.15
C LEU A 44 10.49 -2.12 -1.36
N THR A 45 11.17 -1.46 -2.31
CA THR A 45 12.59 -1.74 -2.58
C THR A 45 13.51 -1.31 -1.45
N ASP A 46 13.25 -0.17 -0.83
CA ASP A 46 14.07 0.36 0.27
C ASP A 46 13.93 -0.52 1.53
N ALA A 47 12.78 -1.18 1.71
CA ALA A 47 12.56 -2.21 2.73
C ALA A 47 13.19 -3.58 2.40
N GLY A 48 13.94 -3.70 1.30
CA GLY A 48 14.64 -4.93 0.90
C GLY A 48 13.75 -5.97 0.20
N LEU A 49 12.55 -5.59 -0.25
CA LEU A 49 11.63 -6.50 -0.94
C LEU A 49 11.93 -6.55 -2.45
N SER A 50 11.74 -7.73 -3.04
CA SER A 50 12.05 -7.96 -4.46
C SER A 50 10.80 -7.84 -5.33
N ILE A 51 10.74 -6.80 -6.16
CA ILE A 51 9.60 -6.60 -7.07
C ILE A 51 9.73 -7.51 -8.29
N LYS A 52 8.67 -8.29 -8.55
CA LYS A 52 8.52 -9.14 -9.75
C LYS A 52 7.32 -8.70 -10.57
N ASN A 53 7.29 -9.12 -11.83
CA ASN A 53 6.23 -8.77 -12.79
C ASN A 53 5.49 -10.02 -13.31
N ASP A 54 5.41 -11.07 -12.50
CA ASP A 54 4.76 -12.35 -12.80
C ASP A 54 3.88 -12.80 -11.61
N GLU A 55 3.11 -13.86 -11.80
CA GLU A 55 2.17 -14.40 -10.82
C GLU A 55 2.81 -15.29 -9.72
N HIS A 56 4.14 -15.42 -9.70
CA HIS A 56 4.89 -16.24 -8.74
C HIS A 56 5.59 -15.37 -7.70
N VAL A 57 4.77 -14.82 -6.81
CA VAL A 57 5.16 -13.89 -5.75
C VAL A 57 4.58 -14.29 -4.40
N ASP A 58 5.23 -13.84 -3.33
CA ASP A 58 4.76 -14.05 -1.96
C ASP A 58 3.60 -13.09 -1.61
N TYR A 59 3.64 -11.87 -2.16
CA TYR A 59 2.66 -10.82 -1.89
C TYR A 59 2.18 -10.13 -3.17
N VAL A 60 0.91 -9.75 -3.17
CA VAL A 60 0.33 -8.77 -4.09
C VAL A 60 0.00 -7.51 -3.30
N VAL A 61 0.56 -6.37 -3.70
CA VAL A 61 0.31 -5.07 -3.05
C VAL A 61 -0.34 -4.10 -4.03
N ILE A 62 -1.54 -3.62 -3.71
CA ILE A 62 -2.26 -2.64 -4.52
C ILE A 62 -2.29 -1.29 -3.81
N GLY A 63 -1.65 -0.31 -4.45
CA GLY A 63 -1.84 1.11 -4.21
C GLY A 63 -2.48 1.79 -5.41
N LEU A 64 -2.70 3.11 -5.30
CA LEU A 64 -3.28 3.87 -6.39
C LEU A 64 -2.38 3.83 -7.64
N ASP A 65 -2.94 3.38 -8.75
CA ASP A 65 -2.33 3.42 -10.08
C ASP A 65 -3.33 3.97 -11.10
N GLU A 66 -3.20 5.25 -11.44
CA GLU A 66 -4.04 5.90 -12.46
C GLU A 66 -3.79 5.37 -13.88
N LYS A 67 -2.73 4.57 -14.07
CA LYS A 67 -2.36 3.91 -15.32
C LYS A 67 -2.57 2.40 -15.24
N VAL A 68 -3.43 1.93 -14.33
CA VAL A 68 -3.78 0.52 -14.25
C VAL A 68 -4.43 0.06 -15.56
N ILE A 69 -4.04 -1.13 -16.01
CA ILE A 69 -4.57 -1.78 -17.21
C ILE A 69 -5.04 -3.18 -16.84
N TYR A 70 -5.85 -3.80 -17.71
CA TYR A 70 -6.39 -5.14 -17.49
C TYR A 70 -5.29 -6.16 -17.15
N GLU A 71 -4.17 -6.14 -17.88
CA GLU A 71 -3.08 -7.09 -17.67
C GLU A 71 -2.50 -7.05 -16.26
N LYS A 72 -2.36 -5.86 -15.66
CA LYS A 72 -1.89 -5.73 -14.28
C LYS A 72 -2.84 -6.41 -13.29
N LEU A 73 -4.14 -6.21 -13.50
CA LEU A 73 -5.18 -6.80 -12.67
C LEU A 73 -5.27 -8.32 -12.87
N SER A 74 -5.01 -8.81 -14.09
CA SER A 74 -4.92 -10.24 -14.41
C SER A 74 -3.79 -10.92 -13.64
N ILE A 75 -2.57 -10.37 -13.70
CA ILE A 75 -1.42 -10.92 -12.96
C ILE A 75 -1.68 -10.91 -11.46
N ALA A 76 -2.18 -9.79 -10.90
CA ALA A 76 -2.55 -9.72 -9.49
C ALA A 76 -3.61 -10.77 -9.12
N THR A 77 -4.64 -10.96 -9.95
CA THR A 77 -5.69 -11.98 -9.74
C THR A 77 -5.12 -13.39 -9.72
N LEU A 78 -4.22 -13.71 -10.66
CA LEU A 78 -3.57 -15.02 -10.74
C LEU A 78 -2.65 -15.25 -9.54
N ALA A 79 -1.83 -14.27 -9.17
CA ALA A 79 -0.96 -14.34 -8.01
C ALA A 79 -1.74 -14.58 -6.71
N VAL A 80 -2.84 -13.85 -6.49
CA VAL A 80 -3.71 -14.05 -5.32
C VAL A 80 -4.33 -15.44 -5.32
N ARG A 81 -4.79 -15.95 -6.48
CA ARG A 81 -5.30 -17.33 -6.60
C ARG A 81 -4.23 -18.40 -6.37
N ASN A 82 -2.98 -18.10 -6.70
CA ASN A 82 -1.82 -18.94 -6.43
C ASN A 82 -1.39 -18.92 -4.95
N GLY A 83 -2.05 -18.14 -4.11
CA GLY A 83 -1.82 -18.08 -2.66
C GLY A 83 -0.95 -16.93 -2.20
N ALA A 84 -0.62 -15.98 -3.08
CA ALA A 84 0.06 -14.75 -2.65
C ALA A 84 -0.81 -13.98 -1.64
N LYS A 85 -0.20 -13.47 -0.58
CA LYS A 85 -0.92 -12.63 0.40
C LYS A 85 -1.36 -11.34 -0.27
N PHE A 86 -2.64 -11.00 -0.11
CA PHE A 86 -3.26 -9.86 -0.79
C PHE A 86 -3.34 -8.65 0.14
N ILE A 87 -2.63 -7.58 -0.21
CA ILE A 87 -2.57 -6.34 0.59
C ILE A 87 -3.02 -5.15 -0.25
N SER A 88 -3.75 -4.23 0.37
CA SER A 88 -4.08 -2.93 -0.20
C SER A 88 -3.64 -1.79 0.72
N THR A 89 -2.99 -0.78 0.16
CA THR A 89 -2.40 0.30 0.96
C THR A 89 -3.46 1.17 1.67
N ASN A 90 -4.68 1.27 1.15
CA ASN A 90 -5.79 2.00 1.75
C ASN A 90 -7.14 1.61 1.12
N PRO A 91 -8.27 1.71 1.86
CA PRO A 91 -9.58 1.28 1.39
C PRO A 91 -10.35 2.33 0.57
N ASP A 92 -9.78 3.52 0.34
CA ASP A 92 -10.50 4.65 -0.26
C ASP A 92 -11.03 4.32 -1.66
N VAL A 93 -12.35 4.27 -1.80
CA VAL A 93 -13.03 3.94 -3.07
C VAL A 93 -13.01 5.11 -4.07
N SER A 94 -12.80 6.34 -3.59
CA SER A 94 -12.80 7.54 -4.43
C SER A 94 -11.78 8.58 -3.99
N ILE A 95 -11.23 9.34 -4.95
CA ILE A 95 -10.26 10.41 -4.71
C ILE A 95 -10.81 11.73 -5.27
N PRO A 96 -10.84 12.81 -4.49
CA PRO A 96 -11.25 14.12 -4.98
C PRO A 96 -10.17 14.70 -5.90
N LYS A 97 -10.56 15.10 -7.11
CA LYS A 97 -9.76 15.90 -8.04
C LYS A 97 -10.59 17.08 -8.56
N GLU A 98 -9.94 18.00 -9.27
CA GLU A 98 -10.59 19.18 -9.85
C GLU A 98 -11.82 18.83 -10.71
N ARG A 99 -11.73 17.74 -11.49
CA ARG A 99 -12.81 17.24 -12.34
C ARG A 99 -13.91 16.43 -11.61
N GLY A 100 -13.84 16.32 -10.29
CA GLY A 100 -14.76 15.55 -9.45
C GLY A 100 -14.12 14.33 -8.78
N PHE A 101 -14.97 13.41 -8.30
CA PHE A 101 -14.54 12.19 -7.61
C PHE A 101 -14.14 11.12 -8.63
N LEU A 102 -12.90 10.66 -8.54
CA LEU A 102 -12.34 9.62 -9.40
C LEU A 102 -12.17 8.31 -8.62
N PRO A 103 -12.02 7.16 -9.30
CA PRO A 103 -11.73 5.90 -8.64
C PRO A 103 -10.47 6.00 -7.76
N GLY A 104 -10.62 5.58 -6.50
CA GLY A 104 -9.52 5.45 -5.56
C GLY A 104 -8.90 4.05 -5.55
N ASN A 105 -7.94 3.84 -4.66
CA ASN A 105 -7.25 2.56 -4.53
C ASN A 105 -8.21 1.41 -4.16
N GLY A 106 -9.19 1.65 -3.29
CA GLY A 106 -10.20 0.67 -2.91
C GLY A 106 -11.02 0.19 -4.10
N ALA A 107 -11.33 1.09 -5.05
CA ALA A 107 -12.03 0.71 -6.27
C ALA A 107 -11.17 -0.18 -7.18
N ILE A 108 -9.89 0.14 -7.38
CA ILE A 108 -8.96 -0.71 -8.14
C ILE A 108 -8.81 -2.09 -7.46
N THR A 109 -8.59 -2.09 -6.15
CA THR A 109 -8.44 -3.29 -5.32
C THR A 109 -9.66 -4.20 -5.41
N SER A 110 -10.87 -3.62 -5.47
CA SER A 110 -12.12 -4.36 -5.55
C SER A 110 -12.22 -5.28 -6.76
N VAL A 111 -11.59 -4.93 -7.89
CA VAL A 111 -11.61 -5.77 -9.11
C VAL A 111 -10.95 -7.12 -8.84
N VAL A 112 -9.78 -7.11 -8.18
CA VAL A 112 -9.07 -8.33 -7.80
C VAL A 112 -9.84 -9.06 -6.70
N SER A 113 -10.36 -8.34 -5.70
CA SER A 113 -11.10 -8.95 -4.60
C SER A 113 -12.37 -9.68 -5.05
N VAL A 114 -13.19 -9.05 -5.90
CA VAL A 114 -14.42 -9.65 -6.44
C VAL A 114 -14.10 -10.82 -7.36
N SER A 115 -13.06 -10.69 -8.21
CA SER A 115 -12.65 -11.75 -9.14
C SER A 115 -12.09 -13.00 -8.44
N THR A 116 -11.42 -12.81 -7.30
CA THR A 116 -10.79 -13.90 -6.54
C THR A 116 -11.66 -14.44 -5.41
N GLY A 117 -12.64 -13.66 -4.92
CA GLY A 117 -13.37 -13.94 -3.70
C GLY A 117 -12.55 -13.70 -2.42
N ILE A 118 -11.33 -13.19 -2.53
CA ILE A 118 -10.40 -12.99 -1.43
C ILE A 118 -10.38 -11.50 -1.06
N GLN A 119 -10.51 -11.20 0.23
CA GLN A 119 -10.41 -9.83 0.74
C GLN A 119 -8.94 -9.45 0.96
N PRO A 120 -8.55 -8.21 0.63
CA PRO A 120 -7.22 -7.71 0.95
C PRO A 120 -7.10 -7.43 2.45
N GLU A 121 -5.89 -7.52 2.97
CA GLU A 121 -5.51 -6.87 4.22
C GLU A 121 -5.21 -5.39 3.94
N PHE A 122 -5.85 -4.48 4.67
CA PHE A 122 -5.60 -3.04 4.55
C PHE A 122 -4.53 -2.60 5.57
N ILE A 123 -3.61 -1.73 5.15
CA ILE A 123 -2.53 -1.23 6.04
C ILE A 123 -2.73 0.23 6.43
N GLY A 124 -3.27 1.04 5.51
CA GLY A 124 -3.57 2.44 5.76
C GLY A 124 -4.73 2.66 6.72
N LYS A 125 -5.01 3.93 7.03
CA LYS A 125 -6.12 4.31 7.90
C LYS A 125 -7.46 3.73 7.40
N PRO A 126 -8.38 3.33 8.28
CA PRO A 126 -8.36 3.47 9.74
C PRO A 126 -7.59 2.40 10.50
N GLU A 127 -6.83 1.53 9.82
CA GLU A 127 -6.15 0.41 10.48
C GLU A 127 -5.06 0.87 11.44
N PRO A 128 -4.91 0.20 12.61
CA PRO A 128 -3.97 0.61 13.64
C PRO A 128 -2.50 0.43 13.22
N ILE A 129 -2.21 -0.37 12.19
CA ILE A 129 -0.85 -0.68 11.74
C ILE A 129 -0.07 0.60 11.40
N ILE A 130 -0.66 1.52 10.63
CA ILE A 130 0.00 2.78 10.28
C ILE A 130 0.18 3.72 11.49
N MET A 131 -0.73 3.65 12.47
CA MET A 131 -0.64 4.46 13.69
C MET A 131 0.46 3.96 14.61
N SER A 132 0.56 2.64 14.81
CA SER A 132 1.64 2.03 15.59
C SER A 132 3.01 2.42 15.03
N LYS A 133 3.19 2.35 13.70
CA LYS A 133 4.43 2.79 13.06
C LYS A 133 4.74 4.27 13.25
N SER A 134 3.71 5.10 13.21
CA SER A 134 3.87 6.54 13.47
C SER A 134 4.35 6.79 14.90
N LEU A 135 3.84 6.04 15.87
CA LEU A 135 4.28 6.13 17.27
C LEU A 135 5.71 5.63 17.47
N ASP A 136 6.09 4.54 16.81
CA ASP A 136 7.45 4.00 16.86
C ASP A 136 8.48 5.00 16.34
N ILE A 137 8.15 5.72 15.26
CA ILE A 137 8.99 6.77 14.68
C ILE A 137 9.06 7.99 15.62
N LEU A 138 7.93 8.39 16.21
CA LEU A 138 7.88 9.52 17.15
C LEU A 138 8.54 9.22 18.49
N GLY A 139 8.66 7.94 18.86
CA GLY A 139 9.12 7.53 20.18
C GLY A 139 8.20 7.98 21.32
N LEU A 140 6.90 8.08 21.04
CA LEU A 140 5.87 8.56 21.98
C LEU A 140 4.83 7.49 22.27
N GLU A 141 4.24 7.56 23.46
CA GLU A 141 3.14 6.69 23.86
C GLU A 141 1.80 7.16 23.27
N LYS A 142 0.84 6.22 23.11
CA LYS A 142 -0.51 6.54 22.60
C LYS A 142 -1.20 7.66 23.38
N SER A 143 -0.94 7.76 24.68
CA SER A 143 -1.51 8.79 25.56
C SER A 143 -0.97 10.20 25.30
N GLU A 144 0.13 10.33 24.57
CA GLU A 144 0.83 11.59 24.30
C GLU A 144 0.50 12.15 22.91
N VAL A 145 -0.24 11.39 22.09
CA VAL A 145 -0.48 11.70 20.67
C VAL A 145 -1.97 11.79 20.38
N ALA A 146 -2.35 12.78 19.57
CA ALA A 146 -3.70 12.95 19.06
C ALA A 146 -3.71 12.85 17.52
N MET A 147 -4.70 12.15 16.97
CA MET A 147 -4.98 12.19 15.54
C MET A 147 -5.86 13.40 15.23
N VAL A 148 -5.35 14.30 14.39
CA VAL A 148 -6.05 15.50 13.89
C VAL A 148 -6.51 15.28 12.46
#